data_AF-A0A946LZJ0-F1
#
_entry.id   AF-A0A946LZJ0-F1
#
_cell.length_a   1.000
_cell.length_b   1.000
_cell.length_c   1.000
_cell.angle_alpha   90.00
_cell.angle_beta   90.00
_cell.angle_gamma   90.00
#
_symmetry.space_group_name_H-M   'P 1'
#
loop_
_entity.id
_entity.type
_entity.pdbx_description
1 polymer ?
#
loop_
_entity_poly.entity_id
_entity_poly.type
_entity_poly.pdbx_seq_one_letter_code
_entity_poly.pdbx_strand_id
1 'polypeptide(L)'
;IRERISKTLTMYGELPSYKAMFKREGVSGPADLAIAGSESEVEDALMALKEAGVTDFAASVYATNPEENEQTRGLLISLQDS
;
A
#
# COMPACT_ATOMS: atom_id res chain seq x y z
N ILE A 1 -9.27 3.88 -7.11
CA ILE A 1 -8.02 3.05 -7.11
C ILE A 1 -8.19 1.73 -6.37
N ARG A 2 -8.72 1.75 -5.12
CA ARG A 2 -8.98 0.57 -4.28
C ARG A 2 -9.78 -0.55 -4.96
N GLU A 3 -10.89 -0.23 -5.63
CA GLU A 3 -11.66 -1.24 -6.40
C GLU A 3 -10.85 -1.91 -7.52
N ARG A 4 -9.94 -1.15 -8.15
CA ARG A 4 -9.04 -1.64 -9.21
C ARG A 4 -7.98 -2.59 -8.66
N ILE A 5 -7.45 -2.25 -7.49
CA ILE A 5 -6.51 -3.11 -6.73
C ILE A 5 -7.21 -4.40 -6.33
N SER A 6 -8.42 -4.33 -5.75
CA SER A 6 -9.23 -5.52 -5.44
C SER A 6 -9.41 -6.42 -6.65
N LYS A 7 -9.83 -5.86 -7.80
CA LYS A 7 -10.06 -6.62 -9.03
C LYS A 7 -8.79 -7.25 -9.59
N THR A 8 -7.67 -6.52 -9.56
CA THR A 8 -6.39 -6.96 -10.15
C THR A 8 -5.68 -7.99 -9.26
N LEU A 9 -5.84 -7.88 -7.94
CA LEU A 9 -5.21 -8.77 -6.96
C LEU A 9 -6.17 -9.85 -6.43
N THR A 10 -7.36 -10.01 -7.03
CA THR A 10 -8.36 -11.04 -6.67
C THR A 10 -7.74 -12.44 -6.53
N MET A 11 -6.83 -12.80 -7.44
CA MET A 11 -6.14 -14.10 -7.43
C MET A 11 -5.35 -14.33 -6.12
N TYR A 12 -4.75 -13.29 -5.53
CA TYR A 12 -4.04 -13.42 -4.26
C TYR A 12 -4.99 -13.77 -3.11
N GLY A 13 -6.24 -13.27 -3.14
CA GLY A 13 -7.27 -13.65 -2.18
C GLY A 13 -7.73 -15.11 -2.27
N GLU A 14 -7.40 -15.82 -3.35
CA GLU A 14 -7.72 -17.25 -3.51
C GLU A 14 -6.60 -18.17 -2.99
N LEU A 15 -5.39 -17.65 -2.81
CA LEU A 15 -4.24 -18.42 -2.31
C LEU A 15 -4.37 -18.68 -0.79
N PRO A 16 -4.18 -19.93 -0.33
CA PRO A 16 -4.31 -20.28 1.09
C PRO A 16 -3.44 -19.45 2.05
N SER A 17 -2.22 -19.08 1.62
CA SER A 17 -1.29 -18.27 2.40
C SER A 17 -1.78 -16.83 2.60
N TYR A 18 -2.37 -16.21 1.59
CA TYR A 18 -2.92 -14.85 1.66
C TYR A 18 -4.24 -14.79 2.42
N LYS A 19 -5.09 -15.83 2.32
CA LYS A 19 -6.29 -15.94 3.17
C LYS A 19 -5.94 -16.01 4.66
N ALA A 20 -4.90 -16.76 5.02
CA ALA A 20 -4.42 -16.84 6.39
C ALA A 20 -3.90 -15.48 6.89
N MET A 21 -3.18 -14.75 6.04
CA MET A 21 -2.73 -13.39 6.32
C MET A 21 -3.90 -12.41 6.50
N PHE A 22 -4.88 -12.40 5.59
CA PHE A 22 -6.06 -11.53 5.70
C PHE A 22 -6.86 -11.78 6.99
N LYS A 23 -7.04 -13.05 7.36
CA LYS A 23 -7.68 -13.42 8.63
C LYS A 23 -6.90 -12.95 9.86
N ARG A 24 -5.56 -12.95 9.78
CA ARG A 24 -4.70 -12.51 10.89
C ARG A 24 -4.72 -10.99 11.08
N GLU A 25 -4.73 -10.26 9.96
CA GLU A 25 -4.70 -8.79 9.96
C GLU A 25 -6.12 -8.17 10.03
N GLY A 26 -7.19 -9.00 10.02
CA GLY A 26 -8.58 -8.54 10.17
C GLY A 26 -9.16 -7.84 8.95
N VAL A 27 -8.55 -8.00 7.77
CA VAL A 27 -8.91 -7.30 6.54
C VAL A 27 -9.75 -8.18 5.61
N SER A 28 -10.62 -7.55 4.81
CA SER A 28 -11.54 -8.26 3.90
C SER A 28 -10.94 -8.51 2.52
N GLY A 29 -9.84 -7.82 2.17
CA GLY A 29 -9.11 -8.07 0.94
C GLY A 29 -7.88 -7.17 0.73
N PRO A 30 -7.20 -7.32 -0.42
CA PRO A 30 -5.95 -6.61 -0.70
C PRO A 30 -6.13 -5.08 -0.81
N ALA A 31 -7.34 -4.58 -1.11
CA ALA A 31 -7.62 -3.15 -1.10
C ALA A 31 -7.63 -2.52 0.30
N ASP A 32 -7.89 -3.30 1.34
CA ASP A 32 -7.85 -2.85 2.73
C ASP A 32 -6.40 -2.77 3.26
N LEU A 33 -5.47 -3.44 2.56
CA LEU A 33 -4.03 -3.39 2.83
C LEU A 33 -3.32 -2.32 2.00
N ALA A 34 -3.97 -1.79 0.97
CA ALA A 34 -3.36 -0.82 0.07
C ALA A 34 -3.36 0.57 0.72
N ILE A 35 -2.15 1.12 0.92
CA ILE A 35 -1.95 2.53 1.19
C ILE A 35 -2.17 3.28 -0.13
N ALA A 36 -3.29 3.99 -0.26
CA ALA A 36 -3.65 4.71 -1.47
C ALA A 36 -4.60 5.87 -1.16
N GLY A 37 -4.41 7.02 -1.79
CA GLY A 37 -5.17 8.23 -1.53
C GLY A 37 -4.50 9.44 -2.16
N SER A 38 -4.77 10.61 -1.60
CA SER A 38 -3.95 11.81 -1.80
C SER A 38 -2.53 11.60 -1.27
N GLU A 39 -1.60 12.46 -1.69
CA GLU A 39 -0.21 12.43 -1.25
C GLU A 39 -0.09 12.49 0.29
N SER A 40 -0.84 13.39 0.94
CA SER A 40 -0.84 13.52 2.41
C SER A 40 -1.41 12.29 3.11
N GLU A 41 -2.47 11.67 2.59
CA GLU A 41 -3.00 10.43 3.17
C GLU A 41 -2.00 9.27 3.07
N VAL A 42 -1.21 9.21 2.00
CA VAL A 42 -0.14 8.22 1.84
C VAL A 42 1.01 8.52 2.79
N GLU A 43 1.42 9.78 2.92
CA GLU A 43 2.45 10.21 3.86
C GLU A 43 2.09 9.89 5.30
N ASP A 44 0.88 10.27 5.75
CA ASP A 44 0.39 10.01 7.11
C ASP A 44 0.42 8.51 7.44
N ALA A 45 0.01 7.66 6.49
CA ALA A 45 0.04 6.21 6.65
C ALA A 45 1.48 5.66 6.75
N LEU A 46 2.42 6.17 5.96
CA LEU A 46 3.83 5.79 6.03
C LEU A 46 4.48 6.24 7.34
N MET A 47 4.16 7.45 7.81
CA MET A 47 4.63 7.96 9.09
C MET A 47 4.08 7.15 10.26
N ALA A 48 2.81 6.72 10.22
CA ALA A 48 2.26 5.81 11.22
C ALA A 48 2.99 4.47 11.27
N LEU A 49 3.44 3.92 10.14
CA LEU A 49 4.27 2.71 10.10
C LEU A 49 5.64 2.95 10.77
N LYS A 50 6.27 4.09 10.49
CA LYS A 50 7.53 4.49 11.11
C LYS A 50 7.37 4.63 12.63
N GLU A 51 6.31 5.29 13.09
CA GLU A 51 5.98 5.44 14.52
C GLU A 51 5.68 4.10 15.20
N ALA A 52 5.07 3.14 14.49
CA ALA A 52 4.88 1.78 14.96
C ALA A 52 6.18 0.96 15.06
N GLY A 53 7.32 1.52 14.64
CA GLY A 53 8.64 0.91 14.75
C GLY A 53 9.09 0.11 13.53
N VAL A 54 8.47 0.31 12.36
CA VAL A 54 8.95 -0.27 11.10
C VAL A 54 10.33 0.31 10.76
N THR A 55 11.32 -0.57 10.64
CA THR A 55 12.70 -0.18 10.28
C THR A 55 12.94 -0.14 8.79
N ASP A 56 12.25 -1.00 8.04
CA ASP A 56 12.43 -1.19 6.61
C ASP A 56 11.07 -1.25 5.93
N PHE A 57 10.89 -0.42 4.90
CA PHE A 57 9.68 -0.40 4.09
C PHE A 57 10.02 -0.53 2.60
N ALA A 58 9.49 -1.57 1.95
CA ALA A 58 9.68 -1.83 0.53
C ALA A 58 8.37 -1.58 -0.23
N ALA A 59 8.26 -0.41 -0.86
CA ALA A 59 7.05 -0.02 -1.59
C ALA A 59 6.92 -0.76 -2.94
N SER A 60 5.76 -1.38 -3.19
CA SER A 60 5.35 -1.80 -4.52
C SER A 60 4.34 -0.79 -5.08
N VAL A 61 4.81 0.08 -5.99
CA VAL A 61 4.00 1.18 -6.51
C VAL A 61 3.01 0.68 -7.55
N TYR A 62 1.72 0.91 -7.30
CA TYR A 62 0.64 0.71 -8.27
C TYR A 62 0.08 2.07 -8.70
N ALA A 63 0.31 2.44 -9.96
CA ALA A 63 -0.15 3.70 -10.55
C ALA A 63 -0.94 3.42 -11.82
N THR A 64 -1.85 4.32 -12.17
CA THR A 64 -2.79 4.12 -13.28
C THR A 64 -2.53 5.02 -14.47
N ASN A 65 -1.63 5.97 -14.29
CA ASN A 65 -1.02 6.80 -15.31
C ASN A 65 0.42 7.16 -14.89
N PRO A 66 1.26 7.72 -15.79
CA PRO A 66 2.63 8.09 -15.48
C PRO A 66 2.75 9.16 -14.38
N GLU A 67 1.85 10.14 -14.35
CA GLU A 67 1.88 11.25 -13.38
C GLU A 67 1.67 10.75 -11.95
N GLU A 68 0.72 9.86 -11.71
CA GLU A 68 0.51 9.19 -10.43
C GLU A 68 1.76 8.39 -9.99
N ASN A 69 2.47 7.79 -10.95
CA ASN A 69 3.70 7.05 -10.66
C ASN A 69 4.82 8.00 -10.21
N GLU A 70 4.99 9.11 -10.92
CA GLU A 70 5.97 10.13 -10.60
C GLU A 70 5.69 10.78 -9.25
N GLN A 71 4.44 11.14 -8.95
CA GLN A 71 4.02 11.70 -7.65
C GLN A 71 4.31 10.72 -6.51
N THR A 72 3.87 9.47 -6.64
CA THR A 72 4.12 8.45 -5.61
C THR A 72 5.62 8.21 -5.39
N ARG A 73 6.41 8.18 -6.47
CA ARG A 73 7.87 8.04 -6.37
C ARG A 73 8.53 9.25 -5.73
N GLY A 74 8.08 10.45 -6.08
CA GLY A 74 8.55 11.71 -5.49
C GLY A 74 8.37 11.72 -3.98
N LEU A 75 7.18 11.36 -3.49
CA LEU A 75 6.90 11.22 -2.07
C LEU A 75 7.78 10.16 -1.40
N LEU A 76 7.91 8.97 -2.01
CA LEU A 76 8.75 7.91 -1.43
C LEU A 76 10.23 8.33 -1.34
N ILE A 77 10.72 9.13 -2.29
CA ILE A 77 12.09 9.66 -2.26
C ILE A 77 12.23 10.74 -1.17
N SER A 78 11.26 11.66 -1.03
CA SER A 78 11.35 12.71 0.00
C SER A 78 11.37 12.14 1.42
N LEU A 79 10.74 10.98 1.63
CA LEU A 79 10.70 10.30 2.92
C LEU A 79 11.93 9.44 3.23
N GLN A 80 12.87 9.22 2.30
CA GLN A 80 14.07 8.39 2.55
C GLN A 80 15.04 9.02 3.56
N ASP A 81 15.09 10.36 3.62
CA ASP A 81 16.04 11.11 4.45
C ASP A 81 15.37 11.78 5.67
N SER A 82 14.08 11.51 5.91
CA SER A 82 13.27 12.03 7.02
C SER A 82 13.25 11.10 8.22
#